data_AF-A0A955F4Q5-F1
#
_entry.id   AF-A0A955F4Q5-F1
#
_cell.length_a   1.000
_cell.length_b   1.000
_cell.length_c   1.000
_cell.angle_alpha   90.00
_cell.angle_beta   90.00
_cell.angle_gamma   90.00
#
_symmetry.space_group_name_H-M   'P 1'
#
loop_
_entity.id
_entity.type
_entity.pdbx_description
1 polymer ?
#
loop_
_entity_poly.entity_id
_entity_poly.type
_entity_poly.pdbx_seq_one_letter_code
_entity_poly.pdbx_strand_id
1 'polypeptide(L)'
;MDTSHSSRRDRALGLSALAGLLTVLIALQAIASRRDQIAPPYRPEIARASRDATLAMASFDLRPGYEVSLWAAEPKLANPVAFWLDGRGGVYVCETFRQDDGKDGPRGVPDNRDHPEWLEDDVRAQSVEDRAAYYLKHHPDYD
;
A
#
# COMPACT_ATOMS: atom_id res chain seq x y z
N MET A 1 -46.63 54.39 -16.13
CA MET A 1 -46.77 53.06 -15.50
C MET A 1 -45.68 52.17 -16.08
N ASP A 2 -44.59 52.02 -15.34
CA ASP A 2 -43.32 51.44 -15.78
C ASP A 2 -43.11 50.10 -15.05
N THR A 3 -43.45 48.98 -15.71
CA THR A 3 -43.31 47.61 -15.19
C THR A 3 -42.07 46.90 -15.74
N SER A 4 -41.25 47.57 -16.57
CA SER A 4 -40.12 46.95 -17.27
C SER A 4 -38.88 46.77 -16.39
N HIS A 5 -38.69 47.66 -15.39
CA HIS A 5 -37.50 47.68 -14.55
C HIS A 5 -37.46 46.62 -13.43
N SER A 6 -38.61 46.12 -12.97
CA SER A 6 -38.68 45.10 -11.90
C SER A 6 -38.23 43.71 -12.38
N SER A 7 -38.69 43.31 -13.58
CA SER A 7 -38.48 41.96 -14.13
C SER A 7 -37.00 41.61 -14.39
N ARG A 8 -36.15 42.60 -14.70
CA ARG A 8 -34.72 42.38 -14.95
C ARG A 8 -33.92 42.14 -13.66
N ARG A 9 -34.32 42.78 -12.54
CA ARG A 9 -33.66 42.64 -11.23
C ARG A 9 -33.96 41.28 -10.61
N ASP A 10 -35.20 40.82 -10.72
CA ASP A 10 -35.63 39.51 -10.21
C ASP A 10 -34.95 38.35 -10.97
N ARG A 11 -34.76 38.51 -12.29
CA ARG A 11 -33.99 37.57 -13.12
C ARG A 11 -32.49 37.56 -12.75
N ALA A 12 -31.88 38.72 -12.53
CA ALA A 12 -30.47 38.82 -12.15
C ALA A 12 -30.18 38.27 -10.75
N LEU A 13 -31.10 38.45 -9.79
CA LEU A 13 -31.05 37.86 -8.46
C LEU A 13 -31.19 36.32 -8.52
N GLY A 14 -32.10 35.81 -9.36
CA GLY A 14 -32.26 34.37 -9.58
C GLY A 14 -31.04 33.70 -10.20
N LEU A 15 -30.39 34.34 -11.18
CA LEU A 15 -29.16 33.83 -11.81
C LEU A 15 -27.95 33.82 -10.86
N SER A 16 -27.83 34.80 -9.97
CA SER A 16 -26.74 34.89 -8.99
C SER A 16 -26.88 33.86 -7.87
N ALA A 17 -28.11 33.61 -7.41
CA ALA A 17 -28.40 32.55 -6.45
C ALA A 17 -28.16 31.15 -7.03
N LEU A 18 -28.49 30.94 -8.32
CA LEU A 18 -28.22 29.68 -9.02
C LEU A 18 -26.71 29.42 -9.19
N ALA A 19 -25.93 30.45 -9.52
CA ALA A 19 -24.47 30.36 -9.66
C ALA A 19 -23.79 30.06 -8.31
N GLY A 20 -24.27 30.67 -7.22
CA GLY A 20 -23.81 30.38 -5.87
C GLY A 20 -24.09 28.93 -5.45
N LEU A 21 -25.31 28.44 -5.70
CA LEU A 21 -25.70 27.06 -5.40
C LEU A 21 -24.89 26.05 -6.23
N LEU A 22 -24.66 26.34 -7.52
CA LEU A 22 -23.83 25.50 -8.39
C LEU A 22 -22.39 25.43 -7.90
N THR A 23 -21.81 26.55 -7.44
CA THR A 23 -20.45 26.60 -6.90
C THR A 23 -20.33 25.77 -5.61
N VAL A 24 -21.34 25.86 -4.72
CA VAL A 24 -21.40 25.05 -3.49
C VAL A 24 -21.55 23.56 -3.83
N LEU A 25 -22.37 23.21 -4.81
CA LEU A 25 -22.52 21.82 -5.29
C LEU A 25 -21.20 21.28 -5.87
N ILE A 26 -20.48 22.05 -6.68
CA ILE A 26 -19.18 21.66 -7.24
C ILE A 26 -18.15 21.47 -6.11
N ALA A 27 -18.10 22.38 -5.13
CA ALA A 27 -17.20 22.26 -3.99
C ALA A 27 -17.52 21.03 -3.13
N LEU A 28 -18.80 20.74 -2.88
CA LEU A 28 -19.25 19.55 -2.15
C LEU A 28 -18.91 18.26 -2.90
N GLN A 29 -19.08 18.23 -4.23
CA GLN A 29 -18.65 17.08 -5.04
C GLN A 29 -17.14 16.89 -4.99
N ALA A 30 -16.34 17.96 -5.10
CA ALA A 30 -14.88 17.87 -5.01
C ALA A 30 -14.40 17.37 -3.63
N ILE A 31 -15.06 17.76 -2.53
CA ILE A 31 -14.75 17.27 -1.18
C ILE A 31 -15.16 15.80 -1.02
N ALA A 32 -16.32 15.41 -1.55
CA ALA A 32 -16.79 14.03 -1.51
C ALA A 32 -15.86 13.09 -2.30
N SER A 33 -15.40 13.48 -3.49
CA SER A 33 -14.48 12.68 -4.31
C SER A 33 -13.09 12.49 -3.68
N ARG A 34 -12.66 13.39 -2.78
CA ARG A 34 -11.41 13.21 -2.02
C ARG A 34 -11.52 12.17 -0.92
N ARG A 35 -12.72 11.89 -0.39
CA ARG A 35 -12.92 10.86 0.64
C ARG A 35 -12.74 9.44 0.12
N ASP A 36 -12.96 9.21 -1.17
CA ASP A 36 -12.86 7.89 -1.79
C ASP A 36 -11.45 7.52 -2.28
N GLN A 37 -10.45 8.39 -2.07
CA GLN A 37 -9.04 8.06 -2.37
C GLN A 37 -8.34 7.29 -1.23
N ILE A 38 -9.08 6.45 -0.50
CA ILE A 38 -8.46 5.49 0.40
C ILE A 38 -8.07 4.30 -0.46
N ALA A 39 -6.77 4.11 -0.69
CA ALA A 39 -6.25 2.93 -1.35
C ALA A 39 -6.87 1.67 -0.70
N PRO A 40 -7.23 0.64 -1.49
CA PRO A 40 -7.80 -0.58 -0.92
C PRO A 40 -6.88 -1.12 0.17
N PRO A 41 -7.44 -1.69 1.26
CA PRO A 41 -6.62 -2.23 2.33
C PRO A 41 -5.65 -3.25 1.74
N TYR A 42 -4.36 -3.07 2.06
CA TYR A 42 -3.30 -3.97 1.64
C TYR A 42 -3.67 -5.41 1.98
N ARG A 43 -3.66 -6.28 0.98
CA ARG A 43 -3.83 -7.72 1.15
C ARG A 43 -2.49 -8.39 0.84
N PRO A 44 -1.81 -8.94 1.86
CA PRO A 44 -0.57 -9.64 1.61
C PRO A 44 -0.79 -10.85 0.73
N GLU A 45 0.20 -11.14 -0.11
CA GLU A 45 0.28 -12.43 -0.77
C GLU A 45 0.77 -13.48 0.23
N ILE A 46 -0.07 -14.48 0.47
CA ILE A 46 0.25 -15.62 1.32
C ILE A 46 0.40 -16.83 0.40
N ALA A 47 1.53 -17.53 0.49
CA ALA A 47 1.75 -18.71 -0.35
C ALA A 47 0.73 -19.81 -0.02
N ARG A 48 0.59 -20.76 -0.94
CA ARG A 48 -0.25 -21.94 -0.72
C ARG A 48 0.48 -22.93 0.19
N ALA A 49 -0.28 -23.80 0.85
CA ALA A 49 0.30 -24.88 1.63
C ALA A 49 1.30 -25.71 0.79
N SER A 50 2.50 -25.88 1.33
CA SER A 50 3.57 -26.69 0.74
C SER A 50 4.14 -27.67 1.79
N ARG A 51 5.12 -28.47 1.38
CA ARG A 51 5.85 -29.39 2.27
C ARG A 51 7.13 -28.79 2.83
N ASP A 52 7.45 -27.54 2.49
CA ASP A 52 8.77 -26.97 2.72
C ASP A 52 9.10 -26.90 4.22
N ALA A 53 8.15 -26.46 5.05
CA ALA A 53 8.33 -26.43 6.50
C ALA A 53 8.60 -27.82 7.10
N THR A 54 7.89 -28.86 6.62
CA THR A 54 8.12 -30.25 7.06
C THR A 54 9.49 -30.77 6.62
N LEU A 55 9.93 -30.42 5.40
CA LEU A 55 11.25 -30.81 4.91
C LEU A 55 12.36 -30.07 5.66
N ALA A 56 12.15 -28.78 5.97
CA ALA A 56 13.10 -27.96 6.73
C ALA A 56 13.36 -28.51 8.14
N MET A 57 12.37 -29.14 8.78
CA MET A 57 12.55 -29.78 10.10
C MET A 57 13.68 -30.82 10.11
N ALA A 58 13.94 -31.50 8.99
CA ALA A 58 15.01 -32.49 8.88
C ALA A 58 16.42 -31.87 8.94
N SER A 59 16.54 -30.54 8.77
CA SER A 59 17.81 -29.83 8.85
C SER A 59 18.22 -29.44 10.27
N PHE A 60 17.33 -29.61 11.26
CA PHE A 60 17.61 -29.23 12.64
C PHE A 60 18.46 -30.29 13.34
N ASP A 61 19.56 -29.85 13.94
CA ASP A 61 20.36 -30.68 14.86
C ASP A 61 19.78 -30.59 16.27
N LEU A 62 19.12 -31.66 16.72
CA LEU A 62 18.44 -31.73 18.00
C LEU A 62 19.31 -32.43 19.04
N ARG A 63 19.44 -31.81 20.22
CA ARG A 63 20.07 -32.48 21.37
C ARG A 63 19.21 -33.66 21.84
N PRO A 64 19.82 -34.70 22.45
CA PRO A 64 19.08 -35.82 23.00
C PRO A 64 17.96 -35.36 23.96
N GLY A 65 16.76 -35.91 23.77
CA GLY A 65 15.56 -35.57 24.57
C GLY A 65 14.72 -34.41 24.04
N TYR A 66 15.09 -33.79 22.91
CA TYR A 66 14.29 -32.76 22.24
C TYR A 66 13.56 -33.32 21.01
N GLU A 67 12.38 -32.77 20.73
CA GLU A 67 11.55 -33.08 19.56
C GLU A 67 11.17 -31.78 18.85
N VAL A 68 11.01 -31.84 17.53
CA VAL A 68 10.46 -30.75 16.72
C VAL A 68 9.17 -31.21 16.04
N SER A 69 8.15 -30.35 16.06
CA SER A 69 6.88 -30.58 15.37
C SER A 69 6.43 -29.32 14.64
N LEU A 70 5.72 -29.49 13.52
CA LEU A 70 5.18 -28.37 12.75
C LEU A 70 3.88 -27.88 13.38
N TRP A 71 3.85 -26.61 13.80
CA TRP A 71 2.68 -25.98 14.40
C TRP A 71 1.86 -25.12 13.41
N ALA A 72 2.56 -24.31 12.61
CA ALA A 72 1.96 -23.49 11.55
C ALA A 72 2.95 -23.30 10.40
N ALA A 73 2.41 -23.27 9.18
CA ALA A 73 3.05 -22.89 7.93
C ALA A 73 1.97 -22.25 7.04
N GLU A 74 2.33 -21.82 5.85
CA GLU A 74 1.42 -21.28 4.87
C GLU A 74 0.24 -22.24 4.62
N PRO A 75 -1.01 -21.75 4.49
CA PRO A 75 -1.42 -20.35 4.48
C PRO A 75 -1.78 -19.78 5.88
N LYS A 76 -1.46 -20.48 6.97
CA LYS A 76 -1.82 -20.04 8.33
C LYS A 76 -0.87 -18.99 8.92
N LEU A 77 0.29 -18.81 8.29
CA LEU A 77 1.40 -17.98 8.74
C LEU A 77 2.16 -17.51 7.49
N ALA A 78 2.59 -16.25 7.43
CA ALA A 78 3.47 -15.73 6.37
C ALA A 78 4.45 -14.68 6.94
N ASN A 79 5.68 -14.66 6.41
CA ASN A 79 6.72 -13.67 6.74
C ASN A 79 6.84 -13.29 8.24
N PRO A 80 6.96 -14.28 9.15
CA PRO A 80 7.04 -14.00 10.59
C PRO A 80 8.34 -13.27 10.96
N VAL A 81 8.23 -12.16 11.69
CA VAL A 81 9.39 -11.39 12.20
C VAL A 81 9.54 -11.41 13.72
N ALA A 82 8.43 -11.60 14.43
CA ALA A 82 8.41 -11.71 15.88
C ALA A 82 7.20 -12.55 16.30
N PHE A 83 7.29 -13.21 17.46
CA PHE A 83 6.16 -13.91 18.05
C PHE A 83 6.11 -13.73 19.57
N TRP A 84 4.92 -13.89 20.14
CA TRP A 84 4.66 -13.80 21.57
C TRP A 84 3.72 -14.92 22.03
N LEU A 85 4.03 -15.49 23.20
CA LEU A 85 3.16 -16.46 23.88
C LEU A 85 2.43 -15.76 25.01
N ASP A 86 1.09 -15.78 24.98
CA ASP A 86 0.32 -15.25 26.11
C ASP A 86 0.27 -16.24 27.29
N GLY A 87 -0.24 -15.78 28.44
CA GLY A 87 -0.41 -16.62 29.63
C GLY A 87 -1.53 -17.65 29.55
N ARG A 88 -2.22 -17.76 28.41
CA ARG A 88 -3.33 -18.70 28.14
C ARG A 88 -2.96 -19.72 27.06
N GLY A 89 -1.72 -19.71 26.57
CA GLY A 89 -1.23 -20.61 25.53
C GLY A 89 -1.52 -20.15 24.09
N GLY A 90 -1.99 -18.92 23.89
CA GLY A 90 -2.11 -18.29 22.58
C GLY A 90 -0.75 -17.85 22.03
N VAL A 91 -0.52 -18.10 20.74
CA VAL A 91 0.66 -17.62 20.00
C VAL A 91 0.23 -16.48 19.09
N TYR A 92 0.86 -15.33 19.26
CA TYR A 92 0.70 -14.16 18.40
C TYR A 92 1.95 -14.01 17.55
N VAL A 93 1.78 -13.70 16.27
CA VAL A 93 2.90 -13.52 15.34
C VAL A 93 2.74 -12.17 14.65
N CYS A 94 3.83 -11.42 14.58
CA CYS A 94 3.94 -10.24 13.72
C CYS A 94 4.45 -10.70 12.35
N GLU A 95 3.66 -10.42 11.32
CA GLU A 95 3.99 -10.67 9.91
C GLU A 95 4.40 -9.35 9.24
N THR A 96 5.40 -9.38 8.36
CA THR A 96 5.82 -8.20 7.60
C THR A 96 5.80 -8.45 6.11
N PHE A 97 5.50 -7.42 5.33
CA PHE A 97 5.37 -7.51 3.88
C PHE A 97 5.97 -6.27 3.23
N ARG A 98 7.27 -6.05 3.51
CA ARG A 98 7.87 -4.72 3.53
C ARG A 98 8.59 -4.33 2.24
N GLN A 99 8.80 -5.26 1.31
CA GLN A 99 9.74 -5.04 0.20
C GLN A 99 9.14 -5.39 -1.17
N ASP A 100 8.67 -6.63 -1.40
CA ASP A 100 8.49 -7.14 -2.77
C ASP A 100 7.09 -7.72 -3.08
N ASP A 101 6.12 -7.56 -2.19
CA ASP A 101 4.93 -8.42 -2.11
C ASP A 101 3.60 -7.72 -2.46
N GLY A 102 3.66 -6.80 -3.43
CA GLY A 102 2.47 -6.32 -4.11
C GLY A 102 2.22 -7.01 -5.43
N LYS A 103 1.04 -7.62 -5.61
CA LYS A 103 0.50 -8.01 -6.92
C LYS A 103 0.36 -6.85 -7.91
N ASP A 104 0.45 -5.63 -7.38
CA ASP A 104 0.33 -4.35 -8.08
C ASP A 104 1.68 -3.60 -8.13
N GLY A 105 2.80 -4.29 -7.89
CA GLY A 105 4.15 -3.71 -7.85
C GLY A 105 4.73 -3.54 -6.42
N PRO A 106 6.02 -3.23 -6.31
CA PRO A 106 6.68 -3.01 -5.02
C PRO A 106 6.05 -1.82 -4.30
N ARG A 107 5.53 -2.06 -3.10
CA ARG A 107 4.96 -1.02 -2.22
C ARG A 107 5.97 -0.50 -1.19
N GLY A 108 7.19 -1.05 -1.21
CA GLY A 108 8.33 -0.65 -0.38
C GLY A 108 9.31 0.26 -1.13
N VAL A 109 10.43 0.60 -0.46
CA VAL A 109 11.57 1.23 -1.14
C VAL A 109 12.21 0.16 -2.03
N PRO A 110 12.42 0.43 -3.34
CA PRO A 110 13.06 -0.50 -4.24
C PRO A 110 14.44 -0.93 -3.71
N ASP A 111 14.67 -2.25 -3.69
CA ASP A 111 15.91 -2.84 -3.23
C ASP A 111 16.83 -3.11 -4.41
N ASN A 112 18.04 -2.54 -4.42
CA ASN A 112 18.96 -2.65 -5.56
C ASN A 112 19.83 -3.93 -5.54
N ARG A 113 19.72 -4.79 -4.52
CA ARG A 113 20.64 -5.94 -4.33
C ARG A 113 20.55 -6.98 -5.45
N ASP A 114 19.38 -7.15 -6.03
CA ASP A 114 19.14 -8.07 -7.14
C ASP A 114 19.18 -7.38 -8.53
N HIS A 115 19.58 -6.10 -8.56
CA HIS A 115 19.63 -5.24 -9.76
C HIS A 115 21.05 -4.72 -10.04
N PRO A 116 21.98 -5.59 -10.47
CA PRO A 116 23.36 -5.18 -10.75
C PRO A 116 23.46 -4.08 -11.82
N GLU A 117 22.48 -3.99 -12.72
CA GLU A 117 22.39 -2.95 -13.76
C GLU A 117 22.11 -1.55 -13.20
N TRP A 118 21.65 -1.41 -11.96
CA TRP A 118 21.45 -0.11 -11.32
C TRP A 118 22.73 0.45 -10.69
N LEU A 119 23.74 -0.39 -10.45
CA LEU A 119 24.89 -0.07 -9.59
C LEU A 119 25.57 1.24 -9.97
N GLU A 120 25.82 1.46 -11.26
CA GLU A 120 26.49 2.68 -11.68
C GLU A 120 25.66 3.94 -11.47
N ASP A 121 24.33 3.87 -11.66
CA ASP A 121 23.44 5.01 -11.48
C ASP A 121 23.22 5.29 -9.98
N ASP A 122 23.09 4.23 -9.17
CA ASP A 122 22.94 4.32 -7.72
C ASP A 122 24.18 4.96 -7.06
N VAL A 123 25.39 4.57 -7.47
CA VAL A 123 26.64 5.17 -6.98
C VAL A 123 26.81 6.63 -7.44
N ARG A 124 26.23 7.02 -8.58
CA ARG A 124 26.28 8.39 -9.10
C ARG A 124 25.23 9.32 -8.48
N ALA A 125 24.15 8.79 -7.92
CA ALA A 125 23.07 9.59 -7.36
C ALA A 125 23.56 10.43 -6.17
N GLN A 126 23.31 11.75 -6.21
CA GLN A 126 23.69 12.68 -5.13
C GLN A 126 22.50 13.39 -4.49
N SER A 127 21.29 13.12 -4.97
CA SER A 127 20.04 13.73 -4.52
C SER A 127 18.86 12.74 -4.58
N VAL A 128 17.73 13.13 -4.01
CA VAL A 128 16.50 12.31 -4.08
C VAL A 128 15.96 12.28 -5.52
N GLU A 129 16.12 13.38 -6.23
CA GLU A 129 15.75 13.55 -7.63
C GLU A 129 16.57 12.63 -8.54
N ASP A 130 17.89 12.52 -8.32
CA ASP A 130 18.75 11.57 -9.06
C ASP A 130 18.30 10.12 -8.82
N ARG A 131 17.95 9.79 -7.58
CA ARG A 131 17.45 8.46 -7.22
C ARG A 131 16.12 8.14 -7.90
N ALA A 132 15.17 9.07 -7.84
CA ALA A 132 13.90 8.93 -8.55
C ALA A 132 14.11 8.79 -10.07
N ALA A 133 15.02 9.56 -10.65
CA ALA A 133 15.32 9.50 -12.07
C ALA A 133 15.89 8.13 -12.49
N TYR A 134 16.82 7.56 -11.73
CA TYR A 134 17.36 6.25 -12.10
C TYR A 134 16.37 5.11 -11.80
N TYR A 135 15.56 5.22 -10.74
CA TYR A 135 14.46 4.28 -10.52
C TYR A 135 13.53 4.23 -11.73
N LEU A 136 13.08 5.39 -12.24
CA LEU A 136 12.24 5.45 -13.44
C LEU A 136 12.97 5.01 -14.72
N LYS A 137 14.30 5.17 -14.79
CA LYS A 137 15.12 4.68 -15.91
C LYS A 137 15.06 3.16 -16.03
N HIS A 138 15.15 2.43 -14.90
CA HIS A 138 15.17 0.96 -14.88
C HIS A 138 13.79 0.34 -14.68
N HIS A 139 12.90 1.04 -13.97
CA HIS A 139 11.53 0.65 -13.63
C HIS A 139 10.56 1.81 -13.90
N PRO A 140 10.16 2.02 -15.17
CA PRO A 140 9.23 3.08 -15.53
C PRO A 140 7.84 2.94 -14.90
N ASP A 141 7.53 1.75 -14.36
CA ASP A 141 6.29 1.42 -13.65
C ASP A 141 6.21 2.00 -12.23
N TYR A 142 7.23 2.71 -11.75
CA TYR A 142 7.23 3.39 -10.44
C TYR A 142 6.65 4.82 -10.44
N ASP A 143 6.20 5.34 -11.59
CA ASP A 143 5.48 6.63 -11.73
C ASP A 143 3.98 6.48 -11.40
#